data_AF-A0A957JM21-F1
#
_entry.id   AF-A0A957JM21-F1
#
_cell.length_a   1.000
_cell.length_b   1.000
_cell.length_c   1.000
_cell.angle_alpha   90.00
_cell.angle_beta   90.00
_cell.angle_gamma   90.00
#
_symmetry.space_group_name_H-M   'P 1'
#
loop_
_entity.id
_entity.type
_entity.pdbx_description
1 polymer ?
#
loop_
_entity_poly.entity_id
_entity_poly.type
_entity_poly.pdbx_seq_one_letter_code
_entity_poly.pdbx_strand_id
1 'polypeptide(L)'
;MVADEMMYSNDAWLQYIIEQTKDIEVSEIEQNVIDKLVHEVYRLSTESNRRLWLAAAFDLLLSAEYYRTVAHTGWLYCPDGHIPLMLYPYTNACPCCVLQNKFVYHNANKPKSGSIGAKTSRLLTAFLQSLFLKNRRSIQVKKGVEPVDIVLIDHSTSPTALMFAEIKAAPLITLPLAIVSQTITQEVGNHVKQVAHRVSDFVTLYGTQLNLFLPQTTGSSSGWQLIPFGTRQDIFDEEWAYHALLRLLSNEEHFLTSYFDFWETALKYYEQKSQTDLFWLTNACGQPSPRPADWPRRHGASGHESISDSKSSVGIDRTDDLKKATYQVLKISTSGNPSQKFHYTVGIISNIHAIRHFDEYMYALKDVVWTRDEANKVQYARDLPPDTPLFNLFDGILALTQTYTRDKWLAKIFDF
;
A
#
# COMPACT_ATOMS: atom_id res chain seq x y z
N MET A 1 -11.12 19.84 -29.14
CA MET A 1 -12.04 20.82 -29.78
C MET A 1 -13.52 20.60 -29.45
N VAL A 2 -13.96 19.48 -28.87
CA VAL A 2 -15.36 19.35 -28.34
C VAL A 2 -15.40 19.52 -26.80
N ALA A 3 -14.25 19.49 -26.12
CA ALA A 3 -14.16 19.60 -24.66
C ALA A 3 -14.20 21.05 -24.12
N ASP A 4 -13.88 22.06 -24.94
CA ASP A 4 -13.75 23.44 -24.47
C ASP A 4 -15.08 24.20 -24.39
N GLU A 5 -16.13 23.74 -25.08
CA GLU A 5 -17.44 24.43 -25.11
C GLU A 5 -18.49 23.85 -24.15
N MET A 6 -18.28 22.65 -23.57
CA MET A 6 -19.20 22.07 -22.57
C MET A 6 -19.00 22.61 -21.14
N MET A 7 -18.03 23.51 -20.92
CA MET A 7 -17.60 23.99 -19.59
C MET A 7 -18.48 25.11 -18.97
N TYR A 8 -19.65 25.43 -19.51
CA TYR A 8 -20.42 26.60 -19.04
C TYR A 8 -21.46 26.33 -17.93
N SER A 9 -21.53 25.10 -17.39
CA SER A 9 -22.15 24.89 -16.08
C SER A 9 -21.39 23.85 -15.26
N ASN A 10 -21.09 24.17 -14.00
CA ASN A 10 -20.34 23.30 -13.08
C ASN A 10 -20.97 21.90 -12.94
N ASP A 11 -22.30 21.81 -13.06
CA ASP A 11 -23.05 20.55 -13.04
C ASP A 11 -22.75 19.66 -14.26
N ALA A 12 -22.54 20.24 -15.44
CA ALA A 12 -22.35 19.48 -16.68
C ALA A 12 -21.01 18.73 -16.66
N TRP A 13 -19.94 19.34 -16.13
CA TRP A 13 -18.66 18.67 -15.97
C TRP A 13 -18.73 17.53 -14.94
N LEU A 14 -19.36 17.77 -13.78
CA LEU A 14 -19.52 16.74 -12.76
C LEU A 14 -20.31 15.53 -13.30
N GLN A 15 -21.42 15.78 -13.97
CA GLN A 15 -22.22 14.72 -14.61
C GLN A 15 -21.42 13.97 -15.67
N TYR A 16 -20.72 14.70 -16.55
CA TYR A 16 -19.87 14.10 -17.57
C TYR A 16 -18.83 13.15 -16.94
N ILE A 17 -18.10 13.58 -15.91
CA ILE A 17 -17.11 12.72 -15.25
C ILE A 17 -17.76 11.50 -14.63
N ILE A 18 -18.90 11.65 -13.94
CA ILE A 18 -19.65 10.53 -13.35
C ILE A 18 -20.05 9.51 -14.41
N GLU A 19 -20.58 9.97 -15.55
CA GLU A 19 -20.97 9.12 -16.68
C GLU A 19 -19.80 8.38 -17.33
N GLN A 20 -18.57 8.91 -17.22
CA GLN A 20 -17.36 8.25 -17.71
C GLN A 20 -16.74 7.28 -16.69
N THR A 21 -17.18 7.29 -15.43
CA THR A 21 -16.66 6.36 -14.42
C THR A 21 -17.01 4.91 -14.75
N LYS A 22 -16.18 3.98 -14.27
CA LYS A 22 -16.35 2.55 -14.51
C LYS A 22 -16.54 1.79 -13.21
N ASP A 23 -17.28 0.70 -13.30
CA ASP A 23 -17.28 -0.30 -12.23
C ASP A 23 -15.87 -0.90 -12.06
N ILE A 24 -15.59 -1.31 -10.83
CA ILE A 24 -14.32 -1.92 -10.49
C ILE A 24 -14.37 -3.38 -10.93
N GLU A 25 -13.41 -3.77 -11.76
CA GLU A 25 -13.28 -5.16 -12.19
C GLU A 25 -12.36 -5.90 -11.21
N VAL A 26 -12.96 -6.80 -10.43
CA VAL A 26 -12.28 -7.80 -9.60
C VAL A 26 -12.84 -9.17 -9.94
N SER A 27 -11.98 -10.19 -9.93
CA SER A 27 -12.41 -11.58 -10.04
C SER A 27 -13.22 -11.99 -8.81
N GLU A 28 -14.02 -13.05 -8.95
CA GLU A 28 -14.79 -13.60 -7.83
C GLU A 28 -13.89 -14.00 -6.65
N ILE A 29 -12.72 -14.61 -6.94
CA ILE A 29 -11.79 -15.03 -5.91
C ILE A 29 -11.16 -13.83 -5.17
N GLU A 30 -10.84 -12.75 -5.89
CA GLU A 30 -10.34 -11.51 -5.28
C GLU A 30 -11.39 -10.90 -4.36
N GLN A 31 -12.64 -10.82 -4.80
CA GLN A 31 -13.73 -10.29 -3.98
C GLN A 31 -13.94 -11.15 -2.72
N ASN A 32 -13.89 -12.48 -2.85
CA ASN A 32 -13.99 -13.39 -1.70
C ASN A 32 -12.85 -13.18 -0.68
N VAL A 33 -11.61 -12.97 -1.13
CA VAL A 33 -10.47 -12.64 -0.25
C VAL A 33 -10.73 -11.33 0.48
N ILE A 34 -11.14 -10.29 -0.26
CA ILE A 34 -11.42 -8.96 0.29
C ILE A 34 -12.50 -9.05 1.38
N ASP A 35 -13.64 -9.66 1.07
CA ASP A 35 -14.75 -9.78 2.01
C ASP A 35 -14.37 -10.60 3.24
N LYS A 36 -13.59 -11.68 3.06
CA LYS A 36 -13.08 -12.49 4.18
C LYS A 36 -12.14 -11.68 5.05
N LEU A 37 -11.18 -10.96 4.48
CA LEU A 37 -10.25 -10.10 5.23
C LEU A 37 -10.99 -9.01 6.02
N VAL A 38 -11.90 -8.28 5.37
CA VAL A 38 -12.74 -7.28 6.04
C VAL A 38 -13.56 -7.92 7.16
N HIS A 39 -14.18 -9.07 6.91
CA HIS A 39 -14.95 -9.78 7.92
C HIS A 39 -14.08 -10.14 9.14
N GLU A 40 -12.91 -10.76 8.92
CA GLU A 40 -12.02 -11.21 9.99
C GLU A 40 -11.46 -10.04 10.80
N VAL A 41 -11.14 -8.90 10.16
CA VAL A 41 -10.74 -7.70 10.91
C VAL A 41 -11.86 -7.24 11.83
N TYR A 42 -13.11 -7.15 11.37
CA TYR A 42 -14.23 -6.76 12.22
C TYR A 42 -14.53 -7.77 13.33
N ARG A 43 -14.24 -9.06 13.10
CA ARG A 43 -14.43 -10.12 14.09
C ARG A 43 -13.36 -10.08 15.18
N LEU A 44 -12.11 -9.83 14.82
CA LEU A 44 -10.96 -9.97 15.72
C LEU A 44 -10.54 -8.64 16.37
N SER A 45 -10.79 -7.50 15.72
CA SER A 45 -10.33 -6.19 16.19
C SER A 45 -11.25 -5.56 17.24
N THR A 46 -10.67 -4.63 18.01
CA THR A 46 -11.40 -3.64 18.81
C THR A 46 -11.53 -2.34 18.02
N GLU A 47 -12.38 -1.41 18.45
CA GLU A 47 -12.46 -0.07 17.84
C GLU A 47 -11.10 0.65 17.80
N SER A 48 -10.26 0.44 18.83
CA SER A 48 -8.97 1.13 18.95
C SER A 48 -7.91 0.71 17.93
N ASN A 49 -7.95 -0.54 17.43
CA ASN A 49 -6.94 -1.08 16.52
C ASN A 49 -7.50 -1.48 15.14
N ARG A 50 -8.83 -1.48 14.96
CA ARG A 50 -9.49 -1.84 13.70
C ARG A 50 -8.90 -1.15 12.49
N ARG A 51 -8.69 0.16 12.58
CA ARG A 51 -8.12 0.98 11.49
C ARG A 51 -6.73 0.52 11.06
N LEU A 52 -5.88 0.16 12.03
CA LEU A 52 -4.55 -0.38 11.76
C LEU A 52 -4.66 -1.78 11.14
N TRP A 53 -5.55 -2.62 11.66
CA TRP A 53 -5.75 -3.98 11.15
C TRP A 53 -6.37 -4.01 9.76
N LEU A 54 -7.19 -3.03 9.41
CA LEU A 54 -7.66 -2.84 8.04
C LEU A 54 -6.51 -2.51 7.09
N ALA A 55 -5.57 -1.65 7.50
CA ALA A 55 -4.37 -1.37 6.71
C ALA A 55 -3.48 -2.61 6.57
N ALA A 56 -3.29 -3.37 7.65
CA ALA A 56 -2.55 -4.63 7.64
C ALA A 56 -3.21 -5.70 6.75
N ALA A 57 -4.53 -5.83 6.81
CA ALA A 57 -5.29 -6.74 5.95
C ALA A 57 -5.16 -6.36 4.47
N PHE A 58 -5.17 -5.06 4.16
CA PHE A 58 -4.89 -4.59 2.82
C PHE A 58 -3.46 -4.92 2.35
N ASP A 59 -2.46 -4.86 3.23
CA ASP A 59 -1.10 -5.32 2.93
C ASP A 59 -1.04 -6.83 2.61
N LEU A 60 -1.80 -7.68 3.30
CA LEU A 60 -1.92 -9.11 2.96
C LEU A 60 -2.54 -9.33 1.59
N LEU A 61 -3.60 -8.57 1.26
CA LEU A 61 -4.23 -8.62 -0.06
C LEU A 61 -3.23 -8.26 -1.16
N LEU A 62 -2.47 -7.18 -0.98
CA LEU A 62 -1.42 -6.79 -1.91
C LEU A 62 -0.29 -7.81 -1.99
N SER A 63 0.06 -8.43 -0.86
CA SER A 63 1.07 -9.48 -0.82
C SER A 63 0.63 -10.68 -1.65
N ALA A 64 -0.63 -11.12 -1.54
CA ALA A 64 -1.18 -12.17 -2.39
C ALA A 64 -1.10 -11.80 -3.88
N GLU A 65 -1.47 -10.57 -4.24
CA GLU A 65 -1.34 -10.06 -5.62
C GLU A 65 0.11 -10.09 -6.15
N TYR A 66 1.11 -9.92 -5.27
CA TYR A 66 2.52 -10.01 -5.64
C TYR A 66 3.00 -11.46 -5.75
N TYR A 67 2.51 -12.34 -4.86
CA TYR A 67 2.84 -13.77 -4.88
C TYR A 67 2.36 -14.48 -6.16
N ARG A 68 1.30 -13.98 -6.81
CA ARG A 68 0.87 -14.46 -8.15
C ARG A 68 2.00 -14.50 -9.17
N THR A 69 2.98 -13.60 -9.01
CA THR A 69 4.12 -13.44 -9.93
C THR A 69 5.40 -14.14 -9.47
N VAL A 70 5.33 -15.00 -8.44
CA VAL A 70 6.49 -15.80 -7.99
C VAL A 70 7.08 -16.59 -9.16
N ALA A 71 8.39 -16.51 -9.34
CA ALA A 71 9.08 -17.11 -10.47
C ALA A 71 10.12 -18.14 -10.01
N HIS A 72 10.64 -18.92 -10.96
CA HIS A 72 11.76 -19.84 -10.70
C HIS A 72 13.05 -19.10 -10.34
N THR A 73 13.22 -17.85 -10.75
CA THR A 73 14.42 -17.03 -10.49
C THR A 73 14.20 -16.10 -9.29
N GLY A 74 15.27 -15.53 -8.73
CA GLY A 74 15.16 -14.51 -7.66
C GLY A 74 15.09 -15.06 -6.24
N TRP A 75 15.33 -16.35 -6.06
CA TRP A 75 15.42 -16.96 -4.73
C TRP A 75 16.80 -16.75 -4.10
N LEU A 76 16.81 -16.47 -2.80
CA LEU A 76 18.00 -16.29 -1.99
C LEU A 76 18.14 -17.49 -1.04
N TYR A 77 19.21 -18.27 -1.19
CA TYR A 77 19.62 -19.23 -0.18
C TYR A 77 20.21 -18.50 1.02
N CYS A 78 19.69 -18.79 2.21
CA CYS A 78 20.19 -18.32 3.49
C CYS A 78 20.64 -19.51 4.34
N PRO A 79 21.95 -19.66 4.60
CA PRO A 79 22.45 -20.67 5.54
C PRO A 79 22.25 -20.26 7.01
N ASP A 80 22.03 -18.97 7.26
CA ASP A 80 21.94 -18.40 8.60
C ASP A 80 20.54 -18.60 9.19
N GLY A 81 20.47 -19.09 10.43
CA GLY A 81 19.21 -19.37 11.14
C GLY A 81 19.28 -20.69 11.90
N HIS A 82 18.13 -21.13 12.43
CA HIS A 82 18.02 -22.46 13.05
C HIS A 82 17.87 -23.57 11.99
N ILE A 83 17.39 -23.24 10.79
CA ILE A 83 17.34 -24.10 9.60
C ILE A 83 17.68 -23.28 8.34
N PRO A 84 18.40 -23.85 7.35
CA PRO A 84 18.63 -23.18 6.07
C PRO A 84 17.33 -22.98 5.28
N LEU A 85 17.20 -21.85 4.60
CA LEU A 85 16.01 -21.51 3.81
C LEU A 85 16.36 -21.09 2.38
N MET A 86 15.46 -21.38 1.45
CA MET A 86 15.33 -20.65 0.19
C MET A 86 14.23 -19.59 0.37
N LEU A 87 14.59 -18.33 0.20
CA LEU A 87 13.71 -17.19 0.44
C LEU A 87 13.39 -16.48 -0.88
N TYR A 88 12.15 -16.02 -1.04
CA TYR A 88 11.74 -15.13 -2.12
C TYR A 88 11.38 -13.77 -1.53
N PRO A 89 12.35 -12.85 -1.41
CA PRO A 89 12.17 -11.65 -0.58
C PRO A 89 11.66 -10.48 -1.42
N TYR A 90 10.97 -9.57 -0.73
CA TYR A 90 10.41 -8.35 -1.31
C TYR A 90 11.14 -7.08 -0.87
N THR A 91 12.19 -7.19 -0.06
CA THR A 91 13.17 -6.13 0.20
C THR A 91 14.52 -6.57 -0.37
N ASN A 92 15.49 -5.66 -0.48
CA ASN A 92 16.83 -5.93 -1.02
C ASN A 92 17.78 -6.50 0.06
N ALA A 93 17.24 -7.13 1.10
CA ALA A 93 18.00 -7.65 2.22
C ALA A 93 17.47 -9.03 2.63
N CYS A 94 18.38 -9.93 3.01
CA CYS A 94 18.00 -11.24 3.53
C CYS A 94 17.15 -11.09 4.81
N PRO A 95 15.88 -11.56 4.84
CA PRO A 95 15.00 -11.38 5.99
C PRO A 95 15.48 -12.13 7.23
N CYS A 96 16.09 -13.32 7.07
CA CYS A 96 16.69 -14.06 8.20
C CYS A 96 17.84 -13.29 8.86
N CYS A 97 18.74 -12.73 8.05
CA CYS A 97 19.89 -11.99 8.54
C CYS A 97 19.48 -10.67 9.18
N VAL A 98 18.48 -9.98 8.60
CA VAL A 98 17.99 -8.69 9.11
C VAL A 98 17.51 -8.81 10.55
N LEU A 99 16.82 -9.91 10.90
CA LEU A 99 16.41 -10.21 12.29
C LEU A 99 17.58 -10.40 13.27
N GLN A 100 18.80 -10.56 12.77
CA GLN A 100 20.04 -10.64 13.57
C GLN A 100 20.87 -9.36 13.45
N ASN A 101 20.31 -8.26 12.92
CA ASN A 101 21.03 -7.04 12.56
C ASN A 101 22.22 -7.28 11.61
N LYS A 102 22.14 -8.32 10.77
CA LYS A 102 23.07 -8.59 9.68
C LYS A 102 22.41 -8.24 8.35
N PHE A 103 23.18 -7.64 7.45
CA PHE A 103 22.63 -7.18 6.18
C PHE A 103 23.35 -7.87 5.02
N VAL A 104 22.60 -8.71 4.32
CA VAL A 104 23.07 -9.38 3.09
C VAL A 104 22.21 -8.88 1.95
N TYR A 105 22.84 -8.24 0.98
CA TYR A 105 22.15 -7.68 -0.17
C TYR A 105 21.67 -8.78 -1.13
N HIS A 106 20.47 -8.59 -1.67
CA HIS A 106 20.05 -9.20 -2.93
C HIS A 106 19.06 -8.26 -3.64
N ASN A 107 18.66 -8.57 -4.88
CA ASN A 107 17.62 -7.80 -5.56
C ASN A 107 16.23 -8.30 -5.15
N ALA A 108 15.39 -7.41 -4.64
CA ALA A 108 14.01 -7.66 -4.25
C ALA A 108 13.14 -8.11 -5.45
N ASN A 109 12.19 -8.99 -5.18
CA ASN A 109 11.25 -9.48 -6.20
C ASN A 109 9.97 -8.61 -6.31
N LYS A 110 10.12 -7.29 -6.15
CA LYS A 110 8.99 -6.36 -6.26
C LYS A 110 8.48 -6.25 -7.71
N PRO A 111 7.17 -6.11 -7.93
CA PRO A 111 6.66 -5.75 -9.25
C PRO A 111 7.23 -4.42 -9.74
N LYS A 112 7.30 -4.23 -11.06
CA LYS A 112 7.74 -2.94 -11.63
C LYS A 112 6.80 -1.81 -11.18
N SER A 113 7.37 -0.66 -10.82
CA SER A 113 6.63 0.51 -10.28
C SER A 113 5.32 0.88 -11.00
N GLY A 114 5.29 0.89 -12.34
CA GLY A 114 4.05 1.18 -13.09
C GLY A 114 2.93 0.16 -12.88
N SER A 115 3.28 -1.11 -12.61
CA SER A 115 2.31 -2.16 -12.28
C SER A 115 1.81 -2.06 -10.84
N ILE A 116 2.64 -1.58 -9.91
CA ILE A 116 2.27 -1.39 -8.50
C ILE A 116 1.12 -0.39 -8.37
N GLY A 117 1.22 0.79 -9.00
CA GLY A 117 0.17 1.82 -8.92
C GLY A 117 -1.19 1.33 -9.42
N ALA A 118 -1.21 0.64 -10.56
CA ALA A 118 -2.45 0.09 -11.12
C ALA A 118 -3.08 -1.00 -10.22
N LYS A 119 -2.26 -1.93 -9.70
CA LYS A 119 -2.73 -3.00 -8.80
C LYS A 119 -3.26 -2.44 -7.48
N THR A 120 -2.52 -1.52 -6.87
CA THR A 120 -2.89 -0.90 -5.57
C THR A 120 -4.14 -0.05 -5.68
N SER A 121 -4.28 0.76 -6.73
CA SER A 121 -5.48 1.56 -6.98
C SER A 121 -6.72 0.67 -7.14
N ARG A 122 -6.66 -0.35 -8.00
CA ARG A 122 -7.78 -1.29 -8.21
C ARG A 122 -8.18 -2.00 -6.91
N LEU A 123 -7.22 -2.60 -6.21
CA LEU A 123 -7.49 -3.39 -5.01
C LEU A 123 -7.94 -2.51 -3.84
N LEU A 124 -7.40 -1.31 -3.65
CA LEU A 124 -7.85 -0.41 -2.58
C LEU A 124 -9.29 0.06 -2.83
N THR A 125 -9.62 0.31 -4.09
CA THR A 125 -10.98 0.71 -4.50
C THR A 125 -11.99 -0.40 -4.18
N ALA A 126 -11.70 -1.65 -4.55
CA ALA A 126 -12.55 -2.81 -4.22
C ALA A 126 -12.62 -3.08 -2.70
N PHE A 127 -11.50 -2.87 -1.99
CA PHE A 127 -11.45 -3.01 -0.54
C PHE A 127 -12.34 -1.98 0.16
N LEU A 128 -12.32 -0.72 -0.28
CA LEU A 128 -13.19 0.34 0.22
C LEU A 128 -14.68 0.06 -0.05
N GLN A 129 -15.01 -0.46 -1.24
CA GLN A 129 -16.38 -0.87 -1.56
C GLN A 129 -16.90 -1.91 -0.54
N SER A 130 -16.08 -2.92 -0.26
CA SER A 130 -16.41 -3.98 0.71
C SER A 130 -16.50 -3.43 2.14
N LEU A 131 -15.66 -2.45 2.50
CA LEU A 131 -15.73 -1.75 3.78
C LEU A 131 -17.00 -0.92 3.94
N PHE A 132 -17.39 -0.14 2.93
CA PHE A 132 -18.62 0.64 2.98
C PHE A 132 -19.84 -0.28 3.10
N LEU A 133 -19.87 -1.37 2.35
CA LEU A 133 -20.92 -2.38 2.46
C LEU A 133 -20.97 -3.00 3.86
N LYS A 134 -19.81 -3.40 4.42
CA LYS A 134 -19.70 -3.94 5.78
C LYS A 134 -20.26 -2.99 6.84
N ASN A 135 -20.07 -1.68 6.64
CA ASN A 135 -20.56 -0.61 7.52
C ASN A 135 -21.96 -0.11 7.17
N ARG A 136 -22.68 -0.80 6.27
CA ARG A 136 -24.03 -0.42 5.81
C ARG A 136 -24.08 1.02 5.26
N ARG A 137 -22.99 1.45 4.63
CA ARG A 137 -22.89 2.74 3.95
C ARG A 137 -23.24 2.54 2.48
N SER A 138 -24.25 3.27 2.01
CA SER A 138 -24.70 3.25 0.61
C SER A 138 -23.81 4.12 -0.29
N ILE A 139 -22.50 3.88 -0.25
CA ILE A 139 -21.51 4.60 -1.06
C ILE A 139 -21.17 3.76 -2.27
N GLN A 140 -21.48 4.29 -3.45
CA GLN A 140 -21.00 3.70 -4.68
C GLN A 140 -19.54 4.09 -4.88
N VAL A 141 -18.70 3.09 -5.12
CA VAL A 141 -17.26 3.27 -5.37
C VAL A 141 -17.01 2.96 -6.83
N LYS A 142 -16.41 3.90 -7.56
CA LYS A 142 -16.15 3.77 -9.00
C LYS A 142 -14.69 4.09 -9.32
N LYS A 143 -14.19 3.46 -10.37
CA LYS A 143 -12.93 3.85 -10.99
C LYS A 143 -13.14 5.15 -11.77
N GLY A 144 -12.31 6.15 -11.50
CA GLY A 144 -12.34 7.43 -12.17
C GLY A 144 -11.76 7.42 -13.59
N VAL A 145 -11.79 8.58 -14.22
CA VAL A 145 -11.10 8.88 -15.47
C VAL A 145 -10.13 10.03 -15.23
N GLU A 146 -8.98 10.00 -15.92
CA GLU A 146 -7.92 11.01 -15.77
C GLU A 146 -8.51 12.44 -15.73
N PRO A 147 -8.20 13.25 -14.71
CA PRO A 147 -7.15 13.05 -13.70
C PRO A 147 -7.59 12.37 -12.38
N VAL A 148 -8.78 11.77 -12.34
CA VAL A 148 -9.36 11.16 -11.12
C VAL A 148 -9.10 9.65 -11.10
N ASP A 149 -8.54 9.13 -10.01
CA ASP A 149 -8.33 7.69 -9.82
C ASP A 149 -9.60 6.97 -9.35
N ILE A 150 -10.31 7.59 -8.40
CA ILE A 150 -11.48 7.02 -7.72
C ILE A 150 -12.56 8.08 -7.50
N VAL A 151 -13.81 7.65 -7.65
CA VAL A 151 -15.00 8.46 -7.38
C VAL A 151 -15.86 7.75 -6.34
N LEU A 152 -16.21 8.46 -5.27
CA LEU A 152 -17.19 8.03 -4.26
C LEU A 152 -18.48 8.81 -4.46
N ILE A 153 -19.61 8.11 -4.51
CA ILE A 153 -20.93 8.70 -4.77
C ILE A 153 -21.91 8.25 -3.69
N ASP A 154 -22.53 9.22 -3.02
CA ASP A 154 -23.60 8.99 -2.06
C ASP A 154 -24.91 9.64 -2.53
N HIS A 155 -25.76 8.83 -3.16
CA HIS A 155 -27.09 9.25 -3.61
C HIS A 155 -28.09 9.41 -2.46
N SER A 156 -27.74 9.00 -1.22
CA SER A 156 -28.65 9.11 -0.08
C SER A 156 -28.67 10.53 0.53
N THR A 157 -27.75 11.40 0.13
CA THR A 157 -27.70 12.79 0.58
C THR A 157 -28.40 13.73 -0.41
N SER A 158 -28.88 14.86 0.11
CA SER A 158 -29.40 15.97 -0.70
C SER A 158 -28.72 17.27 -0.24
N PRO A 159 -27.83 17.87 -1.05
CA PRO A 159 -27.38 17.44 -2.38
C PRO A 159 -26.63 16.09 -2.38
N THR A 160 -26.52 15.44 -3.54
CA THR A 160 -25.73 14.19 -3.71
C THR A 160 -24.27 14.47 -3.39
N ALA A 161 -23.67 13.69 -2.52
CA ALA A 161 -22.28 13.88 -2.13
C ALA A 161 -21.34 13.11 -3.03
N LEU A 162 -20.29 13.78 -3.47
CA LEU A 162 -19.27 13.29 -4.40
C LEU A 162 -17.89 13.53 -3.81
N MET A 163 -17.03 12.52 -3.89
CA MET A 163 -15.60 12.67 -3.66
C MET A 163 -14.84 12.22 -4.89
N PHE A 164 -14.01 13.11 -5.44
CA PHE A 164 -13.00 12.72 -6.43
C PHE A 164 -11.64 12.67 -5.75
N ALA A 165 -10.89 11.58 -5.95
CA ALA A 165 -9.62 11.43 -5.29
C ALA A 165 -8.52 10.86 -6.19
N GLU A 166 -7.30 11.24 -5.84
CA GLU A 166 -6.07 10.54 -6.24
C GLU A 166 -5.84 9.37 -5.26
N ILE A 167 -5.40 8.22 -5.77
CA ILE A 167 -4.94 7.11 -4.93
C ILE A 167 -3.40 7.08 -4.89
N LYS A 168 -2.87 7.00 -3.68
CA LYS A 168 -1.46 6.67 -3.42
C LYS A 168 -1.37 5.63 -2.32
N ALA A 169 -1.06 4.40 -2.69
CA ALA A 169 -1.01 3.29 -1.75
C ALA A 169 0.17 2.36 -2.07
N ALA A 170 0.76 1.83 -1.01
CA ALA A 170 1.85 0.86 -1.07
C ALA A 170 1.94 0.13 0.27
N PRO A 171 2.31 -1.16 0.28
CA PRO A 171 2.29 -1.94 1.50
C PRO A 171 3.44 -1.55 2.44
N LEU A 172 3.19 -1.54 3.75
CA LEU A 172 4.24 -1.48 4.78
C LEU A 172 5.06 -2.77 4.75
N ILE A 173 4.39 -3.92 4.72
CA ILE A 173 5.01 -5.24 4.76
C ILE A 173 4.58 -6.06 3.55
N THR A 174 5.54 -6.77 2.97
CA THR A 174 5.26 -7.93 2.12
C THR A 174 6.08 -9.09 2.66
N LEU A 175 5.42 -10.09 3.25
CA LEU A 175 6.14 -11.21 3.86
C LEU A 175 6.91 -11.97 2.77
N PRO A 176 8.17 -12.36 3.02
CA PRO A 176 8.89 -13.23 2.10
C PRO A 176 8.20 -14.60 1.98
N LEU A 177 8.24 -15.19 0.78
CA LEU A 177 7.95 -16.62 0.65
C LEU A 177 9.19 -17.42 1.04
N ALA A 178 9.00 -18.60 1.60
CA ALA A 178 10.09 -19.42 2.11
C ALA A 178 9.86 -20.92 1.89
N ILE A 179 10.96 -21.63 1.66
CA ILE A 179 11.04 -23.09 1.55
C ILE A 179 12.19 -23.55 2.44
N VAL A 180 11.96 -24.61 3.22
CA VAL A 180 13.03 -25.25 3.99
C VAL A 180 14.04 -25.87 3.03
N SER A 181 15.31 -25.54 3.21
CA SER A 181 16.40 -26.03 2.38
C SER A 181 17.31 -26.96 3.16
N GLN A 182 18.01 -27.81 2.44
CA GLN A 182 19.16 -28.51 2.98
C GLN A 182 20.37 -27.57 3.05
N THR A 183 21.35 -27.94 3.87
CA THR A 183 22.64 -27.25 3.86
C THR A 183 23.32 -27.50 2.52
N ILE A 184 23.52 -26.43 1.75
CA ILE A 184 24.24 -26.51 0.48
C ILE A 184 25.74 -26.45 0.78
N THR A 185 26.50 -27.38 0.22
CA THR A 185 27.96 -27.46 0.36
C THR A 185 28.67 -27.41 -0.99
N GLN A 186 29.91 -26.94 -1.00
CA GLN A 186 30.80 -26.94 -2.15
C GLN A 186 32.16 -27.52 -1.77
N GLU A 187 32.74 -28.31 -2.66
CA GLU A 187 34.10 -28.80 -2.52
C GLU A 187 35.11 -27.73 -2.96
N VAL A 188 36.07 -27.41 -2.09
CA VAL A 188 37.16 -26.46 -2.36
C VAL A 188 38.47 -27.12 -1.94
N GLY A 189 39.23 -27.62 -2.93
CA GLY A 189 40.56 -28.20 -2.74
C GLY A 189 40.60 -29.33 -1.70
N ASN A 190 39.70 -30.32 -1.84
CA ASN A 190 39.50 -31.48 -0.96
C ASN A 190 38.80 -31.21 0.39
N HIS A 191 38.27 -30.01 0.62
CA HIS A 191 37.44 -29.71 1.78
C HIS A 191 36.00 -29.40 1.37
N VAL A 192 35.03 -29.99 2.07
CA VAL A 192 33.61 -29.62 1.94
C VAL A 192 33.35 -28.39 2.80
N LYS A 193 32.94 -27.29 2.17
CA LYS A 193 32.56 -26.04 2.84
C LYS A 193 31.08 -25.75 2.64
N GLN A 194 30.42 -25.22 3.67
CA GLN A 194 29.07 -24.70 3.54
C GLN A 194 29.07 -23.49 2.61
N VAL A 195 28.12 -23.46 1.68
CA VAL A 195 27.92 -22.33 0.78
C VAL A 195 27.33 -21.17 1.58
N ALA A 196 27.86 -19.97 1.37
CA ALA A 196 27.32 -18.75 1.94
C ALA A 196 25.99 -18.36 1.28
N HIS A 197 25.49 -17.16 1.52
CA HIS A 197 24.33 -16.64 0.81
C HIS A 197 24.52 -16.70 -0.70
N ARG A 198 23.52 -17.21 -1.42
CA ARG A 198 23.58 -17.34 -2.89
C ARG A 198 22.22 -17.12 -3.51
N VAL A 199 22.16 -16.28 -4.55
CA VAL A 199 21.00 -16.24 -5.43
C VAL A 199 20.99 -17.51 -6.28
N SER A 200 19.85 -18.19 -6.35
CA SER A 200 19.72 -19.43 -7.12
C SER A 200 18.35 -19.50 -7.75
N ASP A 201 18.26 -20.26 -8.83
CA ASP A 201 16.98 -20.64 -9.41
C ASP A 201 16.41 -21.83 -8.65
N PHE A 202 15.09 -21.85 -8.51
CA PHE A 202 14.31 -22.91 -7.87
C PHE A 202 13.51 -23.67 -8.94
N VAL A 203 14.14 -24.71 -9.48
CA VAL A 203 13.63 -25.48 -10.62
C VAL A 203 12.30 -26.19 -10.30
N THR A 204 12.09 -26.59 -9.04
CA THR A 204 10.91 -27.34 -8.58
C THR A 204 9.82 -26.44 -7.99
N LEU A 205 9.69 -25.19 -8.44
CA LEU A 205 8.69 -24.25 -7.90
C LEU A 205 7.27 -24.81 -7.92
N TYR A 206 6.85 -25.30 -9.08
CA TYR A 206 5.51 -25.83 -9.26
C TYR A 206 5.30 -27.11 -8.46
N GLY A 207 4.17 -27.22 -7.78
CA GLY A 207 3.87 -28.35 -6.90
C GLY A 207 4.56 -28.29 -5.52
N THR A 208 5.48 -27.33 -5.27
CA THR A 208 6.12 -27.17 -3.97
C THR A 208 5.28 -26.32 -3.02
N GLN A 209 5.11 -26.81 -1.78
CA GLN A 209 4.51 -26.06 -0.69
C GLN A 209 5.38 -24.86 -0.32
N LEU A 210 4.85 -23.65 -0.55
CA LEU A 210 5.46 -22.40 -0.14
C LEU A 210 4.93 -21.99 1.23
N ASN A 211 5.78 -21.32 2.01
CA ASN A 211 5.44 -20.81 3.33
C ASN A 211 5.58 -19.29 3.36
N LEU A 212 4.79 -18.62 4.20
CA LEU A 212 5.04 -17.24 4.59
C LEU A 212 6.11 -17.23 5.69
N PHE A 213 7.14 -16.43 5.51
CA PHE A 213 8.09 -16.11 6.56
C PHE A 213 7.50 -15.02 7.45
N LEU A 214 7.03 -15.39 8.65
CA LEU A 214 6.42 -14.46 9.60
C LEU A 214 7.38 -14.20 10.77
N PRO A 215 7.94 -13.00 10.92
CA PRO A 215 8.72 -12.62 12.09
C PRO A 215 7.88 -12.74 13.38
N GLN A 216 8.53 -13.12 14.47
CA GLN A 216 7.92 -13.18 15.80
C GLN A 216 8.49 -12.07 16.69
N THR A 217 7.60 -11.33 17.34
CA THR A 217 7.91 -10.23 18.24
C THR A 217 7.75 -10.66 19.71
N THR A 218 8.41 -11.76 20.10
CA THR A 218 8.37 -12.25 21.50
C THR A 218 9.62 -11.80 22.28
N GLY A 219 9.48 -10.72 23.05
CA GLY A 219 10.51 -10.26 23.98
C GLY A 219 11.80 -9.74 23.31
N SER A 220 12.96 -10.07 23.88
CA SER A 220 14.28 -9.58 23.44
C SER A 220 14.94 -10.43 22.35
N SER A 221 14.27 -11.46 21.84
CA SER A 221 14.79 -12.34 20.77
C SER A 221 13.89 -12.28 19.54
N SER A 222 14.43 -11.73 18.46
CA SER A 222 13.76 -11.65 17.16
C SER A 222 13.78 -13.02 16.48
N GLY A 223 12.66 -13.73 16.53
CA GLY A 223 12.46 -15.03 15.90
C GLY A 223 11.67 -14.93 14.61
N TRP A 224 11.41 -16.08 13.98
CA TRP A 224 10.48 -16.20 12.86
C TRP A 224 9.84 -17.57 12.86
N GLN A 225 8.67 -17.67 12.24
CA GLN A 225 7.94 -18.90 11.99
C GLN A 225 7.60 -19.02 10.50
N LEU A 226 7.50 -20.26 10.02
CA LEU A 226 7.00 -20.56 8.69
C LEU A 226 5.53 -20.94 8.79
N ILE A 227 4.68 -20.19 8.10
CA ILE A 227 3.25 -20.48 8.01
C ILE A 227 2.99 -21.12 6.64
N PRO A 228 2.46 -22.36 6.58
CA PRO A 228 2.08 -22.96 5.30
C PRO A 228 1.11 -22.06 4.54
N PHE A 229 1.48 -21.66 3.32
CA PHE A 229 0.68 -20.74 2.51
C PHE A 229 -0.10 -21.49 1.43
N GLY A 230 0.63 -22.10 0.50
CA GLY A 230 0.04 -22.87 -0.57
C GLY A 230 1.06 -23.26 -1.64
N THR A 231 0.54 -23.85 -2.70
CA THR A 231 1.32 -24.38 -3.80
C THR A 231 0.81 -23.78 -5.10
N ARG A 232 1.72 -23.25 -5.92
CA ARG A 232 1.43 -22.88 -7.31
C ARG A 232 1.54 -24.12 -8.18
N GLN A 233 0.50 -24.46 -8.93
CA GLN A 233 0.48 -25.71 -9.71
C GLN A 233 1.24 -25.61 -11.03
N ASP A 234 1.13 -24.48 -11.73
CA ASP A 234 1.80 -24.24 -13.00
C ASP A 234 1.85 -22.73 -13.34
N ILE A 235 2.27 -22.40 -14.56
CA ILE A 235 2.40 -21.03 -15.04
C ILE A 235 1.04 -20.31 -15.21
N PHE A 236 -0.03 -21.05 -15.52
CA PHE A 236 -1.38 -20.55 -15.78
C PHE A 236 -2.25 -20.46 -14.51
N ASP A 237 -1.77 -21.02 -13.39
CA ASP A 237 -2.37 -20.86 -12.06
C ASP A 237 -2.18 -19.43 -11.53
N GLU A 238 -2.88 -18.48 -12.16
CA GLU A 238 -2.76 -17.05 -11.88
C GLU A 238 -3.43 -16.64 -10.57
N GLU A 239 -4.34 -17.45 -10.03
CA GLU A 239 -5.13 -17.16 -8.82
C GLU A 239 -4.64 -17.92 -7.57
N TRP A 240 -3.57 -18.71 -7.70
CA TRP A 240 -3.05 -19.61 -6.66
C TRP A 240 -2.89 -18.93 -5.29
N ALA A 241 -2.37 -17.71 -5.27
CA ALA A 241 -2.07 -16.96 -4.07
C ALA A 241 -3.34 -16.47 -3.35
N TYR A 242 -4.40 -16.16 -4.09
CA TYR A 242 -5.69 -15.81 -3.51
C TYR A 242 -6.38 -17.03 -2.89
N HIS A 243 -6.34 -18.17 -3.59
CA HIS A 243 -6.81 -19.44 -3.02
C HIS A 243 -6.01 -19.84 -1.78
N ALA A 244 -4.68 -19.67 -1.81
CA ALA A 244 -3.81 -19.92 -0.66
C ALA A 244 -4.17 -19.03 0.53
N LEU A 245 -4.35 -17.73 0.30
CA LEU A 245 -4.74 -16.80 1.34
C LEU A 245 -6.11 -17.14 1.93
N LEU A 246 -7.13 -17.45 1.11
CA LEU A 246 -8.44 -17.85 1.63
C LEU A 246 -8.41 -19.10 2.49
N ARG A 247 -7.64 -20.12 2.10
CA ARG A 247 -7.44 -21.31 2.92
C ARG A 247 -6.75 -20.96 4.23
N LEU A 248 -5.71 -20.14 4.18
CA LEU A 248 -4.98 -19.69 5.35
C LEU A 248 -5.90 -18.95 6.35
N LEU A 249 -6.72 -18.02 5.84
CA LEU A 249 -7.71 -17.26 6.63
C LEU A 249 -8.85 -18.14 7.21
N SER A 250 -9.03 -19.34 6.68
CA SER A 250 -10.10 -20.26 7.12
C SER A 250 -9.61 -21.34 8.07
N ASN A 251 -8.33 -21.71 7.98
CA ASN A 251 -7.79 -22.90 8.65
C ASN A 251 -6.79 -22.58 9.76
N GLU A 252 -6.12 -21.41 9.72
CA GLU A 252 -5.10 -21.05 10.71
C GLU A 252 -5.60 -19.95 11.65
N GLU A 253 -6.24 -20.35 12.75
CA GLU A 253 -6.93 -19.46 13.69
C GLU A 253 -6.05 -18.32 14.23
N HIS A 254 -4.77 -18.59 14.45
CA HIS A 254 -3.82 -17.65 15.06
C HIS A 254 -2.96 -16.88 14.05
N PHE A 255 -3.07 -17.17 12.75
CA PHE A 255 -2.24 -16.50 11.75
C PHE A 255 -2.50 -15.00 11.71
N LEU A 256 -3.77 -14.59 11.62
CA LEU A 256 -4.14 -13.18 11.48
C LEU A 256 -3.73 -12.34 12.68
N THR A 257 -3.99 -12.83 13.90
CA THR A 257 -3.60 -12.10 15.11
C THR A 257 -2.09 -11.94 15.19
N SER A 258 -1.32 -13.02 14.93
CA SER A 258 0.14 -12.97 14.89
C SER A 258 0.67 -12.01 13.82
N TYR A 259 0.04 -12.01 12.64
CA TYR A 259 0.40 -11.10 11.56
C TYR A 259 0.08 -9.64 11.89
N PHE A 260 -1.10 -9.36 12.45
CA PHE A 260 -1.50 -8.00 12.82
C PHE A 260 -0.63 -7.43 13.94
N ASP A 261 -0.30 -8.23 14.96
CA ASP A 261 0.60 -7.82 16.04
C ASP A 261 2.00 -7.49 15.51
N PHE A 262 2.52 -8.33 14.61
CA PHE A 262 3.78 -8.06 13.92
C PHE A 262 3.69 -6.77 13.08
N TRP A 263 2.63 -6.61 12.29
CA TRP A 263 2.45 -5.46 11.41
C TRP A 263 2.37 -4.14 12.20
N GLU A 264 1.61 -4.11 13.29
CA GLU A 264 1.54 -2.95 14.18
C GLU A 264 2.89 -2.60 14.78
N THR A 265 3.63 -3.62 15.22
CA THR A 265 4.99 -3.44 15.74
C THR A 265 5.88 -2.86 14.64
N ALA A 266 5.86 -3.43 13.44
CA ALA A 266 6.63 -2.92 12.31
C ALA A 266 6.25 -1.48 11.94
N LEU A 267 4.97 -1.09 12.04
CA LEU A 267 4.52 0.28 11.78
C LEU A 267 5.12 1.26 12.80
N LYS A 268 5.12 0.91 14.09
CA LYS A 268 5.75 1.74 15.15
C LYS A 268 7.23 1.95 14.89
N TYR A 269 7.94 0.90 14.49
CA TYR A 269 9.36 0.98 14.16
C TYR A 269 9.60 1.83 12.90
N TYR A 270 8.71 1.71 11.91
CA TYR A 270 8.70 2.55 10.70
C TYR A 270 8.57 4.03 11.03
N GLU A 271 7.56 4.39 11.82
CA GLU A 271 7.27 5.75 12.29
C GLU A 271 8.47 6.35 13.03
N GLN A 272 9.03 5.62 13.99
CA GLN A 272 10.13 6.08 14.84
C GLN A 272 11.48 6.16 14.13
N LYS A 273 11.59 5.67 12.89
CA LYS A 273 12.86 5.57 12.15
C LYS A 273 13.93 4.84 12.98
N SER A 274 13.53 3.80 13.73
CA SER A 274 14.31 3.17 14.80
C SER A 274 15.61 2.49 14.34
N GLN A 275 15.78 2.25 13.03
CA GLN A 275 16.92 1.57 12.40
C GLN A 275 17.26 0.18 12.97
N THR A 276 16.36 -0.45 13.72
CA THR A 276 16.54 -1.84 14.19
C THR A 276 16.10 -2.85 13.12
N ASP A 277 16.33 -4.13 13.38
CA ASP A 277 15.86 -5.27 12.58
C ASP A 277 14.43 -5.17 11.99
N LEU A 278 13.39 -4.97 12.81
CA LEU A 278 12.00 -4.96 12.34
C LEU A 278 11.71 -3.80 11.38
N PHE A 279 12.38 -2.66 11.56
CA PHE A 279 12.29 -1.54 10.64
C PHE A 279 12.73 -1.96 9.22
N TRP A 280 13.80 -2.75 9.11
CA TRP A 280 14.36 -3.18 7.84
C TRP A 280 13.60 -4.32 7.15
N LEU A 281 12.62 -4.92 7.82
CA LEU A 281 11.65 -5.83 7.20
C LEU A 281 10.47 -5.10 6.56
N THR A 282 10.29 -3.81 6.87
CA THR A 282 9.32 -2.97 6.18
C THR A 282 9.83 -2.59 4.78
N ASN A 283 8.91 -2.16 3.93
CA ASN A 283 9.21 -1.50 2.66
C ASN A 283 9.82 -0.09 2.85
N ALA A 284 10.47 0.18 3.99
CA ALA A 284 11.18 1.41 4.27
C ALA A 284 12.37 1.63 3.34
N CYS A 285 12.43 2.84 2.79
CA CYS A 285 13.60 3.30 2.08
C CYS A 285 14.71 3.65 3.08
N GLY A 286 15.95 3.28 2.75
CA GLY A 286 17.11 3.57 3.58
C GLY A 286 18.27 2.64 3.28
N GLN A 287 19.44 2.97 3.81
CA GLN A 287 20.62 2.11 3.78
C GLN A 287 20.81 1.48 5.16
N PRO A 288 21.28 0.22 5.23
CA PRO A 288 21.56 -0.41 6.51
C PRO A 288 22.52 0.43 7.35
N SER A 289 22.36 0.34 8.68
CA SER A 289 23.14 1.09 9.66
C SER A 289 23.57 0.16 10.80
N PRO A 290 24.87 -0.13 10.97
CA PRO A 290 25.97 0.27 10.10
C PRO A 290 25.87 -0.42 8.72
N ARG A 291 26.28 0.29 7.66
CA ARG A 291 26.29 -0.26 6.30
C ARG A 291 27.45 -1.27 6.14
N PRO A 292 27.20 -2.50 5.68
CA PRO A 292 28.26 -3.45 5.37
C PRO A 292 29.22 -2.92 4.29
N ALA A 293 30.48 -3.36 4.35
CA ALA A 293 31.52 -2.94 3.41
C ALA A 293 31.26 -3.43 1.97
N ASP A 294 30.58 -4.57 1.83
CA ASP A 294 30.19 -5.22 0.58
C ASP A 294 28.82 -4.77 0.06
N TRP A 295 28.14 -3.86 0.75
CA TRP A 295 26.84 -3.35 0.32
C TRP A 295 26.98 -2.61 -1.04
N PRO A 296 26.16 -2.92 -2.05
CA PRO A 296 26.42 -2.47 -3.40
C PRO A 296 26.20 -0.97 -3.58
N ARG A 297 26.95 -0.41 -4.53
CA ARG A 297 26.73 0.94 -5.05
C ARG A 297 25.55 0.95 -6.02
N ARG A 298 24.84 2.08 -6.08
CA ARG A 298 23.77 2.26 -7.07
C ARG A 298 24.33 2.24 -8.47
N HIS A 299 23.69 1.50 -9.37
CA HIS A 299 24.03 1.54 -10.79
C HIS A 299 23.77 2.94 -11.37
N GLY A 300 24.81 3.60 -11.86
CA GLY A 300 24.70 4.87 -12.58
C GLY A 300 24.36 6.11 -11.73
N ALA A 301 24.42 6.01 -10.40
CA ALA A 301 24.16 7.13 -9.50
C ALA A 301 25.17 7.17 -8.35
N SER A 302 25.29 8.34 -7.70
CA SER A 302 26.05 8.45 -6.46
C SER A 302 25.32 7.72 -5.32
N GLY A 303 26.09 7.12 -4.41
CA GLY A 303 25.56 6.44 -3.22
C GLY A 303 25.43 4.92 -3.35
N HIS A 304 24.67 4.33 -2.43
CA HIS A 304 24.54 2.88 -2.26
C HIS A 304 23.09 2.45 -2.36
N GLU A 305 22.88 1.18 -2.74
CA GLU A 305 21.55 0.61 -2.86
C GLU A 305 20.77 0.73 -1.54
N SER A 306 19.45 0.78 -1.61
CA SER A 306 18.59 0.85 -0.42
C SER A 306 17.91 -0.48 -0.14
N ILE A 307 17.50 -0.72 1.11
CA ILE A 307 16.78 -1.96 1.50
C ILE A 307 15.42 -2.04 0.79
N SER A 308 14.69 -0.94 0.71
CA SER A 308 13.55 -0.81 -0.20
C SER A 308 13.87 0.27 -1.22
N ASP A 309 13.46 0.07 -2.48
CA ASP A 309 13.63 1.10 -3.50
C ASP A 309 12.92 2.40 -3.09
N SER A 310 13.42 3.54 -3.54
CA SER A 310 12.82 4.84 -3.23
C SER A 310 11.54 5.11 -4.03
N LYS A 311 10.95 4.11 -4.69
CA LYS A 311 9.76 4.21 -5.54
C LYS A 311 8.54 3.49 -4.95
N SER A 312 8.74 2.70 -3.91
CA SER A 312 7.73 1.89 -3.23
C SER A 312 7.70 2.16 -1.72
N SER A 313 7.85 3.43 -1.32
CA SER A 313 7.69 3.80 0.09
C SER A 313 6.26 3.56 0.56
N VAL A 314 6.12 3.35 1.86
CA VAL A 314 4.90 2.90 2.54
C VAL A 314 3.74 3.88 2.37
N GLY A 315 2.56 3.39 1.98
CA GLY A 315 1.36 4.22 1.82
C GLY A 315 1.58 5.41 0.87
N ILE A 316 1.24 6.61 1.36
CA ILE A 316 1.53 7.88 0.69
C ILE A 316 2.84 8.54 1.19
N ASP A 317 3.60 7.89 2.07
CA ASP A 317 4.72 8.51 2.80
C ASP A 317 5.91 8.91 1.90
N ARG A 318 5.91 8.53 0.61
CA ARG A 318 6.92 8.97 -0.35
C ARG A 318 6.72 10.44 -0.73
N THR A 319 7.76 11.25 -0.55
CA THR A 319 7.73 12.70 -0.84
C THR A 319 7.37 13.05 -2.29
N ASP A 320 7.80 12.23 -3.27
CA ASP A 320 7.42 12.40 -4.69
C ASP A 320 5.92 12.16 -4.91
N ASP A 321 5.35 11.18 -4.21
CA ASP A 321 3.93 10.84 -4.32
C ASP A 321 3.05 11.88 -3.60
N LEU A 322 3.49 12.44 -2.46
CA LEU A 322 2.82 13.57 -1.81
C LEU A 322 2.72 14.79 -2.73
N LYS A 323 3.82 15.15 -3.39
CA LYS A 323 3.86 16.29 -4.33
C LYS A 323 2.95 16.05 -5.54
N LYS A 324 3.01 14.85 -6.14
CA LYS A 324 2.18 14.49 -7.29
C LYS A 324 0.69 14.47 -6.93
N ALA A 325 0.34 13.86 -5.80
CA ALA A 325 -1.05 13.81 -5.33
C ALA A 325 -1.59 15.21 -5.03
N THR A 326 -0.78 16.08 -4.41
CA THR A 326 -1.15 17.49 -4.18
C THR A 326 -1.46 18.21 -5.49
N TYR A 327 -0.62 18.05 -6.51
CA TYR A 327 -0.85 18.65 -7.82
C TYR A 327 -2.12 18.10 -8.50
N GLN A 328 -2.35 16.79 -8.44
CA GLN A 328 -3.55 16.18 -9.02
C GLN A 328 -4.82 16.65 -8.32
N VAL A 329 -4.81 16.72 -6.99
CA VAL A 329 -5.93 17.30 -6.22
C VAL A 329 -6.21 18.73 -6.65
N LEU A 330 -5.19 19.58 -6.78
CA LEU A 330 -5.36 20.94 -7.27
C LEU A 330 -5.94 20.98 -8.70
N LYS A 331 -5.48 20.11 -9.59
CA LYS A 331 -6.01 20.00 -10.96
C LYS A 331 -7.49 19.60 -10.96
N ILE A 332 -7.87 18.62 -10.14
CA ILE A 332 -9.25 18.16 -9.98
C ILE A 332 -10.13 19.27 -9.40
N SER A 333 -9.67 19.92 -8.33
CA SER A 333 -10.40 20.98 -7.63
C SER A 333 -10.60 22.23 -8.48
N THR A 334 -9.75 22.47 -9.47
CA THR A 334 -9.98 23.53 -10.46
C THR A 334 -11.09 23.17 -11.45
N SER A 335 -11.37 21.91 -11.72
CA SER A 335 -12.34 21.54 -12.76
C SER A 335 -13.80 21.51 -12.29
N GLY A 336 -14.04 21.33 -10.98
CA GLY A 336 -15.38 21.21 -10.39
C GLY A 336 -15.65 22.21 -9.26
N ASN A 337 -16.93 22.51 -9.02
CA ASN A 337 -17.38 23.37 -7.91
C ASN A 337 -18.65 22.79 -7.26
N PRO A 338 -18.90 23.05 -5.96
CA PRO A 338 -20.17 22.71 -5.31
C PRO A 338 -21.37 23.36 -6.03
N SER A 339 -22.52 22.69 -6.01
CA SER A 339 -23.75 23.18 -6.63
C SER A 339 -24.99 22.81 -5.80
N GLN A 340 -26.17 23.27 -6.22
CA GLN A 340 -27.43 22.86 -5.59
C GLN A 340 -27.70 21.35 -5.72
N LYS A 341 -27.12 20.69 -6.72
CA LYS A 341 -27.28 19.24 -6.95
C LYS A 341 -26.20 18.42 -6.27
N PHE A 342 -25.00 18.97 -6.16
CA PHE A 342 -23.81 18.23 -5.73
C PHE A 342 -23.06 18.90 -4.59
N HIS A 343 -22.85 18.12 -3.52
CA HIS A 343 -21.80 18.39 -2.54
C HIS A 343 -20.50 17.81 -3.06
N TYR A 344 -19.66 18.66 -3.63
CA TYR A 344 -18.42 18.26 -4.30
C TYR A 344 -17.22 18.37 -3.35
N THR A 345 -16.46 17.28 -3.23
CA THR A 345 -15.22 17.23 -2.43
C THR A 345 -14.07 16.60 -3.22
N VAL A 346 -12.85 17.02 -2.91
CA VAL A 346 -11.62 16.49 -3.51
C VAL A 346 -10.60 16.10 -2.45
N GLY A 347 -9.87 15.00 -2.68
CA GLY A 347 -8.90 14.56 -1.71
C GLY A 347 -7.89 13.52 -2.20
N ILE A 348 -7.18 12.95 -1.24
CA ILE A 348 -6.25 11.84 -1.46
C ILE A 348 -6.71 10.64 -0.65
N ILE A 349 -6.64 9.45 -1.23
CA ILE A 349 -6.93 8.17 -0.56
C ILE A 349 -5.67 7.30 -0.52
N SER A 350 -5.41 6.70 0.64
CA SER A 350 -4.27 5.79 0.88
C SER A 350 -4.63 4.63 1.81
N ASN A 351 -3.81 3.58 1.86
CA ASN A 351 -3.87 2.58 2.93
C ASN A 351 -3.21 3.11 4.22
N ILE A 352 -2.08 3.81 4.12
CA ILE A 352 -1.31 4.31 5.25
C ILE A 352 -1.04 5.81 5.04
N HIS A 353 -1.34 6.63 6.04
CA HIS A 353 -1.07 8.07 5.98
C HIS A 353 0.44 8.36 5.87
N ALA A 354 0.81 9.61 5.64
CA ALA A 354 2.21 10.04 5.54
C ALA A 354 2.93 9.99 6.91
N ILE A 355 2.96 8.83 7.55
CA ILE A 355 3.28 8.67 8.98
C ILE A 355 4.64 9.26 9.40
N ARG A 356 5.62 9.34 8.49
CA ARG A 356 6.94 9.96 8.79
C ARG A 356 7.07 11.38 8.27
N HIS A 357 6.38 11.69 7.18
CA HIS A 357 6.58 12.93 6.42
C HIS A 357 5.36 13.86 6.49
N PHE A 358 4.34 13.54 7.29
CA PHE A 358 3.13 14.35 7.44
C PHE A 358 3.48 15.75 7.91
N ASP A 359 4.22 15.87 9.01
CA ASP A 359 4.60 17.16 9.58
C ASP A 359 5.47 17.99 8.62
N GLU A 360 6.35 17.33 7.89
CA GLU A 360 7.28 17.98 6.96
C GLU A 360 6.61 18.45 5.65
N TYR A 361 5.65 17.68 5.12
CA TYR A 361 5.10 17.90 3.77
C TYR A 361 3.60 18.21 3.71
N MET A 362 2.80 17.68 4.65
CA MET A 362 1.34 17.78 4.59
C MET A 362 0.76 18.71 5.64
N TYR A 363 1.39 18.85 6.81
CA TYR A 363 0.83 19.60 7.93
C TYR A 363 0.56 21.07 7.58
N ALA A 364 1.47 21.72 6.85
CA ALA A 364 1.26 23.08 6.37
C ALA A 364 0.24 23.17 5.23
N LEU A 365 0.11 22.12 4.40
CA LEU A 365 -0.74 22.13 3.20
C LEU A 365 -2.20 21.74 3.50
N LYS A 366 -2.44 20.96 4.56
CA LYS A 366 -3.77 20.43 4.90
C LYS A 366 -4.81 21.52 5.19
N ASP A 367 -4.35 22.71 5.59
CA ASP A 367 -5.21 23.85 5.94
C ASP A 367 -5.21 24.96 4.89
N VAL A 368 -4.50 24.77 3.78
CA VAL A 368 -4.49 25.73 2.68
C VAL A 368 -5.89 25.84 2.12
N VAL A 369 -6.37 27.07 2.06
CA VAL A 369 -7.57 27.46 1.34
C VAL A 369 -7.15 28.31 0.14
N TRP A 370 -7.84 28.17 -0.97
CA TRP A 370 -7.50 28.83 -2.22
C TRP A 370 -8.77 29.24 -2.96
N THR A 371 -8.61 30.14 -3.94
CA THR A 371 -9.66 30.57 -4.84
C THR A 371 -9.07 30.93 -6.19
N ARG A 372 -9.94 31.17 -7.18
CA ARG A 372 -9.56 31.64 -8.50
C ARG A 372 -9.71 33.16 -8.55
N ASP A 373 -8.62 33.84 -8.89
CA ASP A 373 -8.70 35.26 -9.23
C ASP A 373 -9.07 35.41 -10.71
N GLU A 374 -10.37 35.49 -10.99
CA GLU A 374 -10.89 35.70 -12.35
C GLU A 374 -10.45 37.05 -12.94
N ALA A 375 -10.20 38.05 -12.10
CA ALA A 375 -9.78 39.37 -12.53
C ALA A 375 -8.26 39.48 -12.76
N ASN A 376 -7.48 38.52 -12.25
CA ASN A 376 -6.02 38.46 -12.25
C ASN A 376 -5.37 39.77 -11.76
N LYS A 377 -5.93 40.36 -10.70
CA LYS A 377 -5.57 41.68 -10.15
C LYS A 377 -5.43 41.68 -8.62
N VAL A 378 -5.76 40.59 -7.96
CA VAL A 378 -5.74 40.46 -6.50
C VAL A 378 -4.30 40.34 -6.03
N GLN A 379 -3.88 41.18 -5.08
CA GLN A 379 -2.55 41.08 -4.45
C GLN A 379 -2.64 40.51 -3.02
N TYR A 380 -3.72 40.80 -2.31
CA TYR A 380 -3.98 40.35 -0.96
C TYR A 380 -5.38 39.76 -0.83
N ALA A 381 -5.58 38.82 0.10
CA ALA A 381 -6.90 38.20 0.32
C ALA A 381 -8.01 39.22 0.63
N ARG A 382 -7.69 40.35 1.27
CA ARG A 382 -8.63 41.44 1.54
C ARG A 382 -9.13 42.18 0.29
N ASP A 383 -8.43 42.01 -0.83
CA ASP A 383 -8.79 42.62 -2.11
C ASP A 383 -9.82 41.76 -2.87
N LEU A 384 -10.08 40.54 -2.40
CA LEU A 384 -11.14 39.68 -2.93
C LEU A 384 -12.52 40.24 -2.56
N PRO A 385 -13.50 40.18 -3.47
CA PRO A 385 -14.90 40.39 -3.11
C PRO A 385 -15.30 39.56 -1.89
N PRO A 386 -16.14 40.09 -0.97
CA PRO A 386 -16.57 39.36 0.22
C PRO A 386 -17.24 38.01 -0.08
N ASP A 387 -17.85 37.90 -1.25
CA ASP A 387 -18.63 36.74 -1.69
C ASP A 387 -17.80 35.76 -2.52
N THR A 388 -16.49 35.99 -2.65
CA THR A 388 -15.62 35.09 -3.41
C THR A 388 -15.60 33.70 -2.79
N PRO A 389 -15.90 32.64 -3.56
CA PRO A 389 -15.89 31.28 -3.04
C PRO A 389 -14.45 30.88 -2.66
N LEU A 390 -14.31 30.31 -1.47
CA LEU A 390 -13.05 29.74 -0.98
C LEU A 390 -13.16 28.22 -0.96
N PHE A 391 -12.09 27.55 -1.39
CA PHE A 391 -12.02 26.11 -1.49
C PHE A 391 -10.88 25.58 -0.62
N ASN A 392 -11.07 24.42 0.01
CA ASN A 392 -9.95 23.73 0.62
C ASN A 392 -9.04 23.20 -0.49
N LEU A 393 -7.72 23.16 -0.23
CA LEU A 393 -6.82 22.39 -1.08
C LEU A 393 -7.17 20.90 -0.99
N PHE A 394 -7.40 20.40 0.24
CA PHE A 394 -7.88 19.05 0.50
C PHE A 394 -9.15 19.10 1.33
N ASP A 395 -10.25 18.52 0.84
CA ASP A 395 -11.41 18.24 1.68
C ASP A 395 -11.16 17.00 2.54
N GLY A 396 -10.32 16.08 2.05
CA GLY A 396 -9.89 14.89 2.80
C GLY A 396 -8.51 14.37 2.38
N ILE A 397 -7.67 14.06 3.36
CA ILE A 397 -6.52 13.17 3.25
C ILE A 397 -6.90 11.90 4.03
N LEU A 398 -7.36 10.89 3.32
CA LEU A 398 -8.08 9.76 3.90
C LEU A 398 -7.19 8.51 3.82
N ALA A 399 -6.84 7.93 4.96
CA ALA A 399 -6.18 6.63 5.00
C ALA A 399 -6.85 5.69 5.99
N LEU A 400 -6.66 4.38 5.77
CA LEU A 400 -7.18 3.36 6.71
C LEU A 400 -6.63 3.62 8.11
N THR A 401 -5.33 3.91 8.22
CA THR A 401 -4.64 4.21 9.49
C THR A 401 -5.03 5.55 10.14
N GLN A 402 -5.20 6.62 9.36
CA GLN A 402 -5.56 7.94 9.88
C GLN A 402 -6.25 8.78 8.81
N THR A 403 -7.26 9.55 9.23
CA THR A 403 -8.01 10.46 8.37
C THR A 403 -7.81 11.89 8.84
N TYR A 404 -7.51 12.78 7.90
CA TYR A 404 -7.61 14.23 8.09
C TYR A 404 -8.68 14.77 7.14
N THR A 405 -9.74 15.37 7.67
CA THR A 405 -10.79 15.95 6.83
C THR A 405 -11.45 17.13 7.54
N ARG A 406 -11.85 18.12 6.74
CA ARG A 406 -12.66 19.26 7.18
C ARG A 406 -14.11 19.12 6.76
N ASP A 407 -14.43 18.06 6.01
CA ASP A 407 -15.76 17.78 5.50
C ASP A 407 -16.50 16.78 6.39
N LYS A 408 -17.74 17.10 6.77
CA LYS A 408 -18.53 16.28 7.69
C LYS A 408 -18.98 14.96 7.08
N TRP A 409 -19.24 14.94 5.77
CA TRP A 409 -19.65 13.71 5.10
C TRP A 409 -18.47 12.76 4.99
N LEU A 410 -17.30 13.24 4.56
CA LEU A 410 -16.06 12.45 4.53
C LEU A 410 -15.70 11.91 5.91
N ALA A 411 -15.79 12.73 6.96
CA ALA A 411 -15.56 12.30 8.34
C ALA A 411 -16.48 11.12 8.72
N LYS A 412 -17.76 11.20 8.37
CA LYS A 412 -18.75 10.16 8.66
C LYS A 412 -18.50 8.87 7.87
N ILE A 413 -18.16 8.95 6.58
CA ILE A 413 -18.05 7.75 5.74
C ILE A 413 -16.70 7.03 5.89
N PHE A 414 -15.68 7.65 6.49
CA PHE A 414 -14.38 7.03 6.79
C PHE A 414 -14.18 6.69 8.28
N ASP A 415 -15.23 6.79 9.10
CA ASP A 415 -15.21 6.40 10.51
C ASP A 415 -15.43 4.87 10.66
N PHE A 416 -14.38 4.07 10.43
CA PHE A 416 -14.47 2.59 10.40
C PHE A 416 -14.24 1.93 11.76
#